data_AF-A0A329J692-F1
#
_entry.id   AF-A0A329J692-F1
#
_cell.length_a   1.000
_cell.length_b   1.000
_cell.length_c   1.000
_cell.angle_alpha   90.00
_cell.angle_beta   90.00
_cell.angle_gamma   90.00
#
_symmetry.space_group_name_H-M   'P 1'
#
loop_
_entity.id
_entity.type
_entity.pdbx_description
1 polymer ?
#
loop_
_entity_poly.entity_id
_entity_poly.type
_entity_poly.pdbx_seq_one_letter_code
_entity_poly.pdbx_strand_id
1 'polypeptide(L)' 'MKSVGTIGAGQIGSAIAQQLARLNIEATLANSRGPETLRDQIRQWGPSIKADTREDAVAKDIVFVAML' A
#
# COMPACT_ATOMS: atom_id res chain seq x y z
N MET A 1 14.18 0.20 -10.59
CA MET A 1 13.88 0.49 -9.17
C MET A 1 13.21 -0.74 -8.58
N LYS A 2 13.36 -1.00 -7.27
CA LYS A 2 12.65 -2.10 -6.60
C LYS A 2 11.20 -1.69 -6.33
N SER A 3 10.27 -2.58 -6.60
CA SER A 3 8.84 -2.41 -6.39
C SER A 3 8.43 -2.74 -4.95
N VAL A 4 7.46 -2.01 -4.39
CA VAL A 4 7.06 -2.16 -2.98
C VAL A 4 5.60 -2.58 -2.86
N GLY A 5 5.33 -3.57 -2.02
CA GLY A 5 4.00 -4.02 -1.60
C GLY A 5 3.80 -3.79 -0.11
N THR A 6 2.59 -3.42 0.29
CA THR A 6 2.18 -3.28 1.70
C THR A 6 0.88 -4.04 1.91
N ILE A 7 0.88 -4.97 2.86
CA ILE A 7 -0.29 -5.77 3.23
C ILE A 7 -0.75 -5.35 4.61
N GLY A 8 -2.02 -4.94 4.68
CA GLY A 8 -2.62 -4.38 5.88
C GLY A 8 -2.76 -2.86 5.75
N ALA A 9 -3.95 -2.36 6.05
CA ALA A 9 -4.27 -0.93 5.99
C ALA A 9 -4.73 -0.37 7.35
N GLY A 10 -4.31 -1.02 8.44
CA GLY A 10 -4.41 -0.46 9.79
C GLY A 10 -3.44 0.70 9.99
N GLN A 11 -3.19 1.08 11.25
CA GLN A 11 -2.32 2.22 11.57
C GLN A 11 -0.91 2.08 10.97
N ILE A 12 -0.29 0.90 11.14
CA ILE A 12 1.08 0.66 10.69
C ILE A 12 1.18 0.67 9.16
N GLY A 13 0.35 -0.13 8.48
CA GLY A 13 0.38 -0.21 7.02
C GLY A 13 0.04 1.12 6.35
N SER A 14 -0.89 1.88 6.92
CA SER A 14 -1.22 3.23 6.44
C SER A 14 -0.07 4.21 6.66
N ALA A 15 0.63 4.15 7.80
CA ALA A 15 1.79 5.01 8.08
C ALA A 15 2.96 4.73 7.10
N ILE A 16 3.22 3.45 6.82
CA ILE A 16 4.23 3.03 5.84
C ILE A 16 3.86 3.57 4.45
N ALA A 17 2.63 3.31 3.98
CA ALA A 17 2.16 3.77 2.68
C ALA A 17 2.22 5.30 2.54
N GLN A 18 1.82 6.04 3.59
CA GLN A 18 1.90 7.50 3.60
C GLN A 18 3.34 8.01 3.52
N GLN A 19 4.28 7.35 4.20
CA GLN A 19 5.69 7.75 4.13
C GLN A 19 6.30 7.46 2.75
N LEU A 20 5.95 6.32 2.14
CA LEU A 20 6.34 6.01 0.76
C LEU A 20 5.78 7.06 -0.21
N ALA A 21 4.54 7.50 -0.01
CA ALA A 21 3.93 8.56 -0.82
C ALA A 21 4.68 9.89 -0.74
N ARG A 22 5.06 10.31 0.48
CA ARG A 22 5.86 11.53 0.70
C ARG A 22 7.22 11.50 0.01
N LEU A 23 7.80 10.32 -0.14
CA LEU A 23 9.07 10.10 -0.83
C LEU A 23 8.90 9.83 -2.33
N ASN A 24 7.66 9.87 -2.84
CA ASN A 24 7.28 9.52 -4.21
C ASN A 24 7.80 8.13 -4.64
N ILE A 25 7.82 7.18 -3.69
CA ILE A 25 8.16 5.79 -3.95
C ILE A 25 6.87 5.06 -4.31
N GLU A 26 6.86 4.41 -5.48
CA GLU A 26 5.70 3.66 -5.93
C GLU A 26 5.46 2.41 -5.07
N ALA A 27 4.24 2.27 -4.56
CA ALA A 27 3.86 1.12 -3.75
C ALA A 27 2.41 0.68 -3.97
N THR A 28 2.20 -0.64 -3.88
CA THR A 28 0.87 -1.25 -3.86
C THR A 28 0.44 -1.49 -2.42
N LEU A 29 -0.71 -0.97 -2.01
CA LEU A 29 -1.36 -1.23 -0.73
C LEU A 29 -2.53 -2.20 -0.92
N ALA A 30 -2.56 -3.26 -0.13
CA ALA A 30 -3.62 -4.26 -0.14
C ALA A 30 -4.15 -4.53 1.27
N ASN A 31 -5.43 -4.90 1.38
CA ASN A 31 -6.03 -5.33 2.64
C ASN A 31 -7.01 -6.50 2.40
N SER A 32 -7.62 -7.00 3.48
CA SER A 32 -8.57 -8.11 3.42
C SER A 32 -9.95 -7.79 2.89
N ARG A 33 -10.29 -6.50 2.82
CA ARG A 33 -11.63 -6.01 2.51
C ARG A 33 -11.76 -5.55 1.06
N GLY A 34 -10.71 -5.67 0.25
CA GLY A 34 -10.70 -5.29 -1.16
C GLY A 34 -10.13 -3.88 -1.40
N PRO A 35 -9.55 -3.64 -2.59
CA PRO A 35 -8.91 -2.36 -2.95
C PRO A 35 -9.87 -1.17 -2.96
N GLU A 36 -11.16 -1.40 -3.19
CA GLU A 36 -12.20 -0.38 -3.16
C GLU A 36 -12.31 0.32 -1.80
N THR A 37 -11.98 -0.38 -0.71
CA THR A 37 -12.02 0.17 0.65
C THR A 37 -10.90 1.16 0.95
N LEU A 38 -9.88 1.23 0.08
CA LEU A 38 -8.69 2.05 0.24
C LEU A 38 -8.73 3.32 -0.61
N ARG A 39 -9.74 3.50 -1.47
CA ARG A 39 -9.81 4.56 -2.48
C ARG A 39 -9.65 5.96 -1.88
N ASP A 40 -10.35 6.23 -0.77
CA ASP A 40 -10.30 7.55 -0.14
C ASP A 40 -8.95 7.83 0.51
N GLN A 41 -8.32 6.82 1.13
CA GLN A 41 -6.98 6.95 1.72
C GLN A 41 -5.95 7.28 0.63
N ILE A 42 -5.99 6.54 -0.48
CA ILE A 42 -5.03 6.72 -1.57
C ILE A 42 -5.22 8.05 -2.29
N ARG A 43 -6.46 8.51 -2.48
CA ARG A 43 -6.74 9.85 -3.02
C ARG A 43 -6.07 10.96 -2.20
N GLN A 44 -5.96 10.80 -0.88
CA GLN A 44 -5.31 11.77 -0.02
C GLN A 44 -3.77 11.72 -0.10
N TRP A 45 -3.19 10.56 -0.38
CA TRP A 45 -1.73 10.38 -0.38
C TRP A 45 -1.09 10.62 -1.75
N GLY A 46 -1.87 10.54 -2.83
CA GLY A 46 -1.42 10.84 -4.18
C GLY A 46 -1.11 9.60 -5.02
N PRO A 47 -0.64 9.80 -6.26
CA PRO A 47 -0.65 8.77 -7.30
C PRO A 47 0.42 7.69 -7.15
N SER A 48 1.42 7.90 -6.28
CA SER A 48 2.49 6.92 -6.06
C SER A 48 2.01 5.69 -5.28
N ILE A 49 0.88 5.78 -4.56
CA ILE A 49 0.29 4.63 -3.88
C ILE A 49 -0.90 4.13 -4.68
N LYS A 50 -0.98 2.82 -4.91
CA LYS A 50 -2.08 2.17 -5.62
C LYS A 50 -2.74 1.14 -4.74
N ALA A 51 -4.06 1.07 -4.76
CA ALA A 51 -4.81 0.02 -4.08
C ALA A 51 -4.94 -1.13 -5.06
N ASP A 52 -4.55 -2.32 -4.63
CA ASP A 52 -4.72 -3.52 -5.44
C ASP A 52 -4.96 -4.75 -4.57
N THR A 53 -5.04 -5.91 -5.21
CA THR A 53 -5.21 -7.19 -4.53
C THR A 53 -3.99 -7.55 -3.67
N ARG A 54 -4.16 -8.50 -2.75
CA ARG A 54 -3.00 -8.99 -1.96
C ARG A 54 -2.01 -9.71 -2.86
N GLU A 55 -2.51 -10.42 -3.84
CA GLU A 55 -1.76 -11.16 -4.85
C GLU A 55 -0.83 -10.21 -5.61
N ASP A 56 -1.30 -9.01 -5.97
CA ASP A 56 -0.47 -7.99 -6.60
C ASP A 56 0.56 -7.37 -5.63
N ALA A 57 0.19 -7.20 -4.35
CA ALA A 57 1.11 -6.68 -3.35
C ALA A 57 2.24 -7.67 -3.00
N VAL A 58 1.97 -8.98 -2.95
CA VAL A 58 3.01 -10.00 -2.69
C VAL A 58 3.95 -10.21 -3.87
N ALA A 59 3.53 -9.84 -5.08
CA ALA A 59 4.35 -9.95 -6.29
C ALA A 59 5.47 -8.88 -6.39
N LYS A 60 5.65 -8.05 -5.36
CA LYS A 60 6.63 -6.95 -5.32
C LYS A 60 7.97 -7.39 -4.74
N ASP A 61 9.03 -6.66 -5.07
CA ASP A 61 10.40 -6.99 -4.62
C ASP A 61 10.59 -6.85 -3.10
N ILE A 62 9.87 -5.91 -2.48
CA ILE A 62 9.88 -5.66 -1.04
C ILE A 62 8.42 -5.66 -0.57
N VAL A 63 8.10 -6.48 0.43
CA VAL A 63 6.75 -6.58 0.97
C VAL A 63 6.75 -6.27 2.46
N PHE A 64 5.99 -5.25 2.86
CA PHE A 64 5.67 -4.97 4.26
C PHE A 64 4.41 -5.72 4.67
N VAL A 65 4.52 -6.61 5.66
CA VAL A 65 3.37 -7.32 6.24
C VAL A 65 3.02 -6.66 7.57
N ALA A 66 1.97 -5.84 7.58
CA ALA A 66 1.51 -5.05 8.72
C ALA A 66 0.14 -5.54 9.19
N MET A 67 0.10 -6.75 9.74
CA MET A 67 -1.10 -7.38 10.28
C MET A 67 -1.05 -7.41 11.82
N LEU A 68 -2.05 -6.80 12.47
CA LEU A 68 -2.40 -6.96 13.89
C LEU A 68 -3.93 -6.91 14.01
#